data_AF-A0A1X1L5F2-F1
#
_entry.id   AF-A0A1X1L5F2-F1
#
_cell.length_a   1.000
_cell.length_b   1.000
_cell.length_c   1.000
_cell.angle_alpha   90.00
_cell.angle_beta   90.00
_cell.angle_gamma   90.00
#
_symmetry.space_group_name_H-M   'P 1'
#
loop_
_entity.id
_entity.type
_entity.pdbx_description
1 polymer ?
#
loop_
_entity_poly.entity_id
_entity_poly.type
_entity_poly.pdbx_seq_one_letter_code
_entity_poly.pdbx_strand_id
1 'polypeptide(L)' 'IIVADAGYGSEENLLRLDEKQVNHLIKYAMFDKEQKRGYKQSNRNLANWHYNDKEDSYTHPDGWCYRFHHTKHQKTQT' A
#
# COMPACT_ATOMS: atom_id res chain seq x y z
N ILE A 1 -10.04 -9.55 -20.28
CA ILE A 1 -9.85 -8.30 -19.52
C ILE A 1 -11.06 -8.16 -18.61
N ILE A 2 -10.87 -8.14 -17.29
CA ILE A 2 -11.97 -7.98 -16.32
C ILE A 2 -11.99 -6.54 -15.84
N VAL A 3 -13.16 -5.90 -15.94
CA VAL A 3 -13.43 -4.54 -15.44
C VAL A 3 -14.52 -4.69 -14.39
N ALA A 4 -14.23 -4.28 -13.15
CA ALA A 4 -15.17 -4.35 -12.05
C ALA A 4 -15.10 -3.07 -11.23
N ASP A 5 -16.22 -2.75 -10.57
CA ASP A 5 -16.32 -1.59 -9.69
C ASP A 5 -15.41 -1.74 -8.45
N ALA A 6 -15.10 -0.63 -7.77
CA ALA A 6 -14.26 -0.61 -6.58
C ALA A 6 -14.76 -1.52 -5.44
N GLY A 7 -16.04 -1.93 -5.47
CA GLY A 7 -16.61 -2.95 -4.59
C GLY A 7 -16.02 -4.36 -4.76
N TYR A 8 -15.38 -4.66 -5.88
CA TYR A 8 -14.68 -5.93 -6.16
C TYR A 8 -13.16 -5.85 -5.94
N GLY A 9 -12.66 -4.74 -5.40
CA GLY A 9 -11.23 -4.48 -5.16
C GLY A 9 -10.67 -5.00 -3.83
N SER A 10 -11.37 -5.90 -3.14
CA SER A 10 -10.84 -6.55 -1.92
C SER A 10 -9.58 -7.36 -2.25
N GLU A 11 -8.62 -7.40 -1.33
CA GLU A 11 -7.33 -8.10 -1.51
C GLU A 11 -7.53 -9.55 -1.98
N GLU A 12 -8.48 -10.28 -1.39
CA GLU A 12 -8.81 -11.66 -1.77
C GLU A 12 -9.24 -11.81 -3.23
N ASN A 13 -9.98 -10.83 -3.74
CA ASN A 13 -10.52 -10.88 -5.10
C ASN A 13 -9.45 -10.53 -6.14
N LEU A 14 -8.52 -9.62 -5.80
CA LEU A 14 -7.31 -9.34 -6.60
C LEU A 14 -6.35 -10.52 -6.60
N LEU A 15 -6.10 -11.15 -5.44
CA LEU A 15 -5.25 -12.33 -5.33
C LEU A 15 -5.79 -13.48 -6.21
N ARG A 16 -7.11 -13.70 -6.17
CA ARG A 16 -7.78 -14.73 -6.98
C ARG A 16 -7.75 -14.44 -8.48
N LEU A 17 -7.61 -13.17 -8.89
CA LEU A 17 -7.42 -12.77 -10.28
C LEU A 17 -5.96 -12.92 -10.73
N ASP A 18 -5.01 -12.65 -9.82
CA ASP A 18 -3.57 -12.85 -10.02
C ASP A 18 -3.22 -14.34 -10.14
N GLU A 19 -3.76 -15.19 -9.25
CA GLU A 19 -3.65 -16.65 -9.33
C GLU A 19 -4.18 -17.22 -10.64
N LYS A 20 -5.19 -16.57 -11.22
CA LYS A 20 -5.77 -16.95 -12.51
C LYS A 20 -5.08 -16.29 -13.71
N GLN A 21 -4.03 -15.48 -13.48
CA GLN A 21 -3.32 -14.66 -14.48
C GLN A 21 -4.26 -13.85 -15.38
N VAL A 22 -5.38 -13.38 -14.83
CA VAL A 22 -6.36 -12.61 -15.61
C VAL A 22 -6.00 -11.15 -15.51
N ASN A 23 -5.71 -10.55 -16.67
CA ASN A 23 -5.48 -9.10 -16.79
C ASN A 23 -6.76 -8.35 -16.35
N HIS A 24 -6.69 -7.66 -15.22
CA HIS A 24 -7.80 -6.97 -14.59
C HIS A 24 -7.48 -5.49 -14.40
N LEU A 25 -8.47 -4.63 -14.60
CA LEU A 25 -8.38 -3.18 -14.43
C LEU A 25 -9.28 -2.77 -13.26
N ILE A 26 -9.04 -3.37 -12.10
CA ILE A 26 -9.82 -3.09 -10.90
C ILE A 26 -9.11 -2.02 -10.09
N LYS A 27 -9.84 -0.95 -9.77
CA LYS A 27 -9.35 0.10 -8.90
C LYS A 27 -9.19 -0.46 -7.49
N TYR A 28 -7.97 -0.53 -6.99
CA TYR A 28 -7.74 -0.90 -5.59
C TYR A 28 -8.35 0.15 -4.66
N ALA A 29 -8.88 -0.29 -3.51
CA ALA A 29 -9.68 0.54 -2.62
C ALA A 29 -8.95 1.80 -2.10
N MET A 30 -7.61 1.77 -2.04
CA MET A 30 -6.80 2.93 -1.62
C MET A 30 -6.54 3.94 -2.75
N PHE A 31 -6.80 3.65 -4.02
CA PHE A 31 -6.49 4.54 -5.15
C PHE A 31 -7.22 5.89 -5.05
N ASP A 32 -8.50 5.87 -4.65
CA ASP A 32 -9.28 7.10 -4.45
C ASP A 32 -8.73 7.94 -3.29
N LYS A 33 -8.30 7.29 -2.21
CA LYS A 33 -7.67 7.96 -1.07
C LYS A 33 -6.33 8.55 -1.48
N GLU A 34 -5.53 7.81 -2.24
CA GLU A 34 -4.20 8.23 -2.69
C GLU A 34 -4.23 9.40 -3.67
N GLN A 35 -5.27 9.50 -4.49
CA GLN A 35 -5.43 10.63 -5.40
C GLN A 35 -5.79 11.96 -4.70
N LYS A 36 -6.37 11.93 -3.49
CA LYS A 36 -6.75 13.14 -2.77
C LYS A 36 -5.50 13.96 -2.40
N ARG A 37 -5.53 15.27 -2.68
CA ARG A 37 -4.44 16.21 -2.35
C ARG A 37 -4.04 16.14 -0.88
N GLY A 38 -5.03 16.02 0.02
CA GLY A 38 -4.78 15.87 1.45
C GLY A 38 -4.00 14.61 1.79
N TYR A 39 -4.25 13.49 1.10
CA TYR A 39 -3.43 12.29 1.25
C TYR A 39 -2.02 12.56 0.72
N LYS A 40 -1.87 13.00 -0.54
CA LYS A 40 -0.55 13.28 -1.14
C LYS A 40 0.35 14.21 -0.32
N GLN A 41 -0.21 15.22 0.34
CA GLN A 41 0.54 16.15 1.19
C GLN A 41 0.66 15.72 2.66
N SER A 42 0.04 14.62 3.05
CA SER A 42 0.14 14.13 4.42
C SER A 42 1.54 13.57 4.70
N ASN A 43 2.18 14.04 5.77
CA ASN A 43 3.40 13.48 6.32
C ASN A 43 3.26 12.00 6.72
N ARG A 44 2.01 11.51 6.84
CA ARG A 44 1.69 10.12 7.14
C ARG A 44 1.81 9.17 5.94
N ASN A 45 2.02 9.70 4.73
CA ASN A 45 2.27 8.88 3.57
C ASN A 45 3.73 8.46 3.52
N LEU A 46 3.95 7.15 3.42
CA LEU A 46 5.28 6.57 3.23
C LEU A 46 5.97 7.11 1.95
N ALA A 47 5.19 7.46 0.93
CA ALA A 47 5.70 8.08 -0.30
C ALA A 47 6.39 9.44 -0.07
N ASN A 48 6.06 10.14 1.02
CA ASN A 48 6.72 11.38 1.43
C ASN A 48 7.95 11.15 2.32
N TRP A 49 8.25 9.88 2.64
CA TRP A 49 9.40 9.53 3.49
C TRP A 49 10.60 9.26 2.59
N HIS A 50 11.77 9.70 3.03
CA HIS A 50 13.00 9.44 2.30
C HIS A 50 13.50 8.04 2.66
N TYR A 51 13.58 7.14 1.69
CA TYR A 51 14.17 5.82 1.89
C TYR A 51 15.69 5.90 1.73
N ASN A 52 16.41 5.46 2.76
CA ASN A 52 17.86 5.39 2.76
C ASN A 52 18.30 3.94 2.59
N ASP A 53 18.65 3.57 1.36
CA ASP A 53 19.05 2.21 0.96
C ASP A 53 20.23 1.66 1.77
N LYS A 54 21.18 2.53 2.14
CA LYS A 54 22.40 2.15 2.88
C LYS A 54 22.14 1.64 4.30
N GLU A 55 21.10 2.13 4.95
CA GLU A 55 20.77 1.79 6.34
C GLU A 55 19.43 1.06 6.47
N ASP A 56 18.80 0.69 5.36
CA ASP A 56 17.45 0.09 5.31
C ASP A 56 16.47 0.87 6.23
N SER A 57 16.53 2.19 6.12
CA SER A 57 15.90 3.14 7.04
C SER A 57 15.00 4.10 6.30
N TYR A 58 13.85 4.40 6.87
CA TYR A 58 12.98 5.45 6.37
C TYR A 58 13.09 6.70 7.24
N THR A 59 13.36 7.84 6.62
CA THR A 59 13.36 9.14 7.30
C THR A 59 12.01 9.82 7.09
N HIS A 60 11.28 10.00 8.19
CA HIS A 60 10.06 10.79 8.21
C HIS A 60 10.39 12.25 7.90
N PRO A 61 9.53 12.99 7.16
CA PRO A 61 9.70 14.43 6.90
C PRO A 61 9.73 15.33 8.15
N ASP A 62 9.48 14.76 9.34
CA ASP A 62 9.54 15.44 10.64
C ASP A 62 10.93 15.28 11.32
N GLY A 63 11.84 14.53 10.67
CA GLY A 63 13.20 14.27 11.16
C GLY A 63 13.39 12.95 11.91
N TRP A 64 12.33 12.14 12.05
CA TRP A 64 12.40 10.84 12.71
C TRP A 64 12.91 9.75 11.78
N CYS A 65 13.96 9.03 12.17
CA CYS A 65 14.48 7.88 11.44
C CYS A 65 13.87 6.58 11.96
N TYR A 66 13.07 5.94 11.12
CA TYR A 66 12.52 4.61 11.34
C TYR A 66 13.44 3.58 10.73
N ARG A 67 14.14 2.84 11.61
CA ARG A 67 14.92 1.66 11.22
C ARG A 67 14.04 0.43 11.28
N PHE A 68 14.16 -0.43 10.27
CA PHE A 68 13.55 -1.74 10.32
C PHE A 68 14.13 -2.52 11.51
N HIS A 69 13.29 -2.90 12.48
CA HIS A 69 13.72 -3.65 13.65
C HIS A 69 13.30 -5.13 13.55
N HIS A 70 12.03 -5.39 13.24
CA HIS A 70 11.53 -6.74 12.98
C HIS A 70 10.17 -6.70 12.27
N THR A 71 9.89 -7.68 11.41
CA THR A 71 8.53 -7.97 10.96
C THR A 71 7.83 -8.85 12.00
N LYS A 72 6.65 -8.43 12.46
CA LYS A 72 5.77 -9.26 13.29
C LYS A 72 4.56 -9.68 12.47
N HIS A 73 4.54 -10.94 12.06
CA HIS A 73 3.35 -11.52 11.45
C HIS A 73 2.36 -11.86 12.56
N GLN A 74 1.35 -11.02 12.78
CA GLN A 74 0.20 -11.44 13.57
C GLN A 74 -0.81 -12.10 12.63
N LYS A 75 -1.02 -13.40 12.82
CA LYS A 75 -2.14 -14.11 12.21
C LYS A 75 -3.38 -13.74 13.02
N THR A 76 -4.30 -12.99 12.43
CA THR A 76 -5.65 -12.87 12.96
C THR A 76 -6.30 -14.24 12.83
N GLN A 77 -6.70 -14.82 13.96
CA GLN A 77 -7.46 -16.07 13.97
C GLN A 77 -8.90 -15.73 13.59
N THR A 78 -9.37 -16.30 12.48
CA THR A 78 -10.77 -16.27 12.02
C THR A 78 -11.67 -16.99 13.01
#